data_AF-K3WST0-F1
#
_entry.id   AF-K3WST0-F1
#
_cell.length_a   1.000
_cell.length_b   1.000
_cell.length_c   1.000
_cell.angle_alpha   90.00
_cell.angle_beta   90.00
_cell.angle_gamma   90.00
#
_symmetry.space_group_name_H-M   'P 1'
#
loop_
_entity.id
_entity.type
_entity.pdbx_description
1 polymer ?
#
loop_
_entity_poly.entity_id
_entity_poly.type
_entity_poly.pdbx_seq_one_letter_code
_entity_poly.pdbx_strand_id
1 'polypeptide(L)'
;MDVGVLAGLYGGIPARVVERAKEYMRVTAARKSARVDLTTPVACLLVAGKSMEETLDQKRLSSLAGVSHRLVEQNMRKILNAVDVRSIVQTTPAALCIRFGCEAITELVNRVYAEYQVTVQHERL
;
A
#
# COMPACT_ATOMS: atom_id res chain seq x y z
N MET A 1 10.48 -16.95 -3.02
CA MET A 1 10.04 -16.97 -1.60
C MET A 1 8.60 -16.52 -1.55
N ASP A 2 7.75 -17.24 -0.85
CA ASP A 2 6.32 -16.97 -0.75
C ASP A 2 5.99 -16.07 0.46
N VAL A 3 4.89 -15.32 0.39
CA VAL A 3 4.41 -14.44 1.47
C VAL A 3 4.17 -15.21 2.77
N GLY A 4 3.62 -16.43 2.71
CA GLY A 4 3.35 -17.25 3.88
C GLY A 4 4.63 -17.70 4.59
N VAL A 5 5.65 -18.09 3.82
CA VAL A 5 6.96 -18.48 4.36
C VAL A 5 7.63 -17.30 5.06
N LEU A 6 7.64 -16.12 4.43
CA LEU A 6 8.21 -14.92 5.02
C LEU A 6 7.48 -14.48 6.28
N ALA A 7 6.14 -14.59 6.30
CA ALA A 7 5.35 -14.27 7.48
C ALA A 7 5.63 -15.23 8.66
N GLY A 8 5.82 -16.51 8.37
CA GLY A 8 6.23 -17.51 9.36
C GLY A 8 7.62 -17.22 9.95
N LEU A 9 8.59 -16.83 9.12
CA LEU A 9 9.93 -16.45 9.56
C LEU A 9 9.95 -15.16 10.40
N TYR A 10 9.10 -14.20 10.07
CA TYR A 10 9.01 -12.94 10.83
C TYR A 10 8.33 -13.16 12.19
N GLY A 11 7.25 -13.95 12.22
CA GLY A 11 6.48 -14.26 13.43
C GLY A 11 5.66 -13.07 13.95
N GLY A 12 4.49 -13.34 14.54
CA GLY A 12 3.64 -12.30 15.13
C GLY A 12 2.88 -11.43 14.12
N ILE A 13 2.79 -11.83 12.84
CA ILE A 13 1.94 -11.15 11.86
C ILE A 13 0.53 -11.74 11.93
N PRO A 14 -0.52 -10.90 12.10
CA PRO A 14 -1.90 -11.38 12.09
C PRO A 14 -2.25 -12.09 10.78
N ALA A 15 -2.98 -13.21 10.86
CA ALA A 15 -3.37 -13.99 9.68
C ALA A 15 -4.10 -13.15 8.62
N ARG A 16 -4.93 -12.18 9.06
CA ARG A 16 -5.62 -11.22 8.19
C ARG A 16 -4.69 -10.41 7.29
N VAL A 17 -3.52 -10.01 7.81
CA VAL A 17 -2.49 -9.28 7.07
C VAL A 17 -1.81 -10.19 6.04
N VAL A 18 -1.54 -11.44 6.42
CA VAL A 18 -0.93 -12.43 5.53
C VAL A 18 -1.86 -12.74 4.36
N GLU A 19 -3.15 -12.95 4.61
CA GLU A 19 -4.12 -13.21 3.54
C GLU A 19 -4.28 -12.01 2.61
N ARG A 20 -4.33 -10.79 3.16
CA ARG A 20 -4.36 -9.57 2.33
C ARG A 20 -3.08 -9.41 1.50
N ALA A 21 -1.92 -9.72 2.06
CA ALA A 21 -0.65 -9.69 1.33
C ALA A 21 -0.60 -10.72 0.19
N LYS A 22 -1.14 -11.92 0.40
CA LYS A 22 -1.30 -12.94 -0.66
C LYS A 22 -2.23 -12.46 -1.77
N GLU A 23 -3.34 -11.81 -1.41
CA GLU A 23 -4.25 -11.18 -2.39
C GLU A 23 -3.52 -10.12 -3.22
N TYR A 24 -2.76 -9.23 -2.58
CA TYR A 24 -1.96 -8.23 -3.27
C TYR A 24 -0.92 -8.83 -4.21
N MET A 25 -0.31 -9.96 -3.82
CA MET A 25 0.61 -10.69 -4.67
C MET A 25 -0.09 -11.28 -5.91
N ARG A 26 -1.31 -11.83 -5.77
CA ARG A 26 -2.10 -12.34 -6.92
C ARG A 26 -2.47 -11.21 -7.89
N VAL A 27 -2.97 -10.09 -7.36
CA VAL A 27 -3.35 -8.93 -8.18
C VAL A 27 -2.14 -8.36 -8.92
N THR A 28 -1.00 -8.26 -8.24
CA THR A 28 0.25 -7.81 -8.86
C THR A 28 0.69 -8.76 -9.97
N ALA A 29 0.66 -10.08 -9.73
CA ALA A 29 1.03 -11.08 -10.73
C ALA A 29 0.09 -11.07 -11.95
N ALA A 30 -1.18 -10.73 -11.77
CA ALA A 30 -2.15 -10.62 -12.86
C ALA A 30 -1.94 -9.39 -13.75
N ARG A 31 -1.24 -8.34 -13.27
CA ARG A 31 -0.94 -7.15 -14.08
C ARG A 31 0.31 -7.36 -14.93
N LYS A 32 0.13 -7.32 -16.26
CA LYS A 32 1.22 -7.41 -17.25
C LYS A 32 2.36 -6.39 -17.05
N SER A 33 2.09 -5.26 -16.38
CA SER A 33 3.08 -4.21 -16.10
C SER A 33 3.94 -4.45 -14.85
N ALA A 34 3.56 -5.40 -13.98
CA ALA A 34 4.25 -5.65 -12.73
C ALA A 34 5.00 -6.99 -12.79
N ARG A 35 6.32 -6.92 -13.06
CA ARG A 35 7.17 -8.10 -12.95
C ARG A 35 7.32 -8.45 -11.46
N VAL A 36 6.86 -9.64 -11.08
CA VAL A 36 7.08 -10.19 -9.74
C VAL A 36 8.57 -10.47 -9.56
N ASP A 37 9.17 -9.91 -8.52
CA ASP A 37 10.58 -10.08 -8.19
C ASP A 37 10.75 -10.55 -6.73
N LEU A 38 12.01 -10.71 -6.30
CA LEU A 38 12.34 -11.19 -4.95
C LEU A 38 11.90 -10.22 -3.83
N THR A 39 11.66 -8.95 -4.17
CA THR A 39 11.21 -7.93 -3.22
C THR A 39 9.68 -7.85 -3.13
N THR A 40 8.96 -8.43 -4.11
CA THR A 40 7.50 -8.40 -4.17
C THR A 40 6.81 -8.96 -2.93
N PRO A 41 7.19 -10.14 -2.37
CA PRO A 41 6.55 -10.67 -1.16
C PRO A 41 6.70 -9.75 0.05
N VAL A 42 7.88 -9.15 0.22
CA VAL A 42 8.18 -8.18 1.28
C VAL A 42 7.33 -6.93 1.11
N ALA A 43 7.29 -6.39 -0.11
CA ALA A 43 6.49 -5.21 -0.43
C ALA A 43 4.99 -5.45 -0.21
N CYS A 44 4.45 -6.60 -0.62
CA CYS A 44 3.05 -6.96 -0.39
C CYS A 44 2.70 -7.05 1.11
N LEU A 45 3.57 -7.62 1.94
CA LEU A 45 3.38 -7.68 3.40
C LEU A 45 3.37 -6.29 4.02
N LEU A 46 4.34 -5.44 3.65
CA LEU A 46 4.42 -4.07 4.17
C LEU A 46 3.22 -3.21 3.74
N VAL A 47 2.77 -3.36 2.50
CA VAL A 47 1.60 -2.66 1.98
C VAL A 47 0.33 -3.17 2.66
N ALA A 48 0.19 -4.49 2.89
CA ALA A 48 -0.91 -5.07 3.64
C ALA A 48 -0.94 -4.58 5.10
N GLY A 49 0.20 -4.60 5.78
CA GLY A 49 0.33 -4.10 7.15
C GLY A 49 -0.10 -2.63 7.24
N LYS A 50 0.43 -1.77 6.36
CA LYS A 50 0.04 -0.35 6.30
C LYS A 50 -1.46 -0.16 6.02
N SER A 51 -2.06 -0.99 5.16
CA SER A 51 -3.50 -0.90 4.86
C SER A 51 -4.42 -1.33 5.99
N MET A 52 -3.88 -2.04 6.97
CA MET A 52 -4.61 -2.58 8.11
C MET A 52 -4.14 -1.94 9.43
N GLU A 53 -3.39 -0.85 9.35
CA GLU A 53 -2.83 -0.11 10.51
C GLU A 53 -1.91 -0.97 11.40
N GLU A 54 -1.27 -1.99 10.82
CA GLU A 54 -0.34 -2.89 11.50
C GLU A 54 1.10 -2.46 11.24
N THR A 55 1.89 -2.36 12.31
CA THR A 55 3.29 -1.94 12.22
C THR A 55 4.19 -3.14 11.97
N LEU A 56 4.83 -3.16 10.80
CA LEU A 56 5.79 -4.19 10.41
C LEU A 56 7.17 -3.57 10.23
N ASP A 57 8.19 -4.19 10.82
CA ASP A 57 9.58 -3.74 10.67
C ASP A 57 10.10 -4.11 9.28
N GLN A 58 10.21 -3.08 8.43
CA GLN A 58 10.73 -3.17 7.08
C GLN A 58 12.18 -3.67 7.03
N LYS A 59 13.05 -3.25 7.95
CA LYS A 59 14.46 -3.66 7.95
C LYS A 59 14.57 -5.15 8.25
N ARG A 60 13.82 -5.60 9.27
CA ARG A 60 13.76 -7.01 9.63
C ARG A 60 13.18 -7.88 8.52
N LEU A 61 12.06 -7.49 7.92
CA LEU A 61 11.47 -8.22 6.78
C LEU A 61 12.40 -8.28 5.57
N SER A 62 13.08 -7.16 5.25
CA SER A 62 14.04 -7.11 4.15
C SER A 62 15.25 -8.02 4.40
N SER A 63 15.74 -8.05 5.64
CA SER A 63 16.86 -8.90 6.05
C SER A 63 16.49 -10.38 6.00
N LEU A 64 15.32 -10.77 6.52
CA LEU A 64 14.83 -12.15 6.44
C LEU A 64 14.65 -12.63 5.00
N ALA A 65 14.30 -11.69 4.11
CA ALA A 65 14.16 -11.97 2.70
C ALA A 65 15.48 -11.87 1.89
N GLY A 66 16.59 -11.46 2.51
CA GLY A 66 17.87 -11.27 1.82
C GLY A 66 17.85 -10.18 0.75
N VAL A 67 17.00 -9.16 0.89
CA VAL A 67 16.82 -8.10 -0.11
C VAL A 67 17.16 -6.71 0.43
N SER A 68 17.55 -5.81 -0.47
CA SER A 68 17.82 -4.41 -0.12
C SER A 68 16.54 -3.68 0.26
N HIS A 69 16.53 -3.05 1.44
CA HIS A 69 15.43 -2.21 1.92
C HIS A 69 15.06 -1.08 0.94
N ARG A 70 16.05 -0.51 0.22
CA ARG A 70 15.79 0.54 -0.78
C ARG A 70 15.02 0.01 -1.98
N LEU A 71 15.32 -1.21 -2.42
CA LEU A 71 14.59 -1.86 -3.52
C LEU A 71 13.17 -2.21 -3.10
N VAL A 72 12.99 -2.66 -1.86
CA VAL A 72 11.67 -2.92 -1.28
C VAL A 72 10.81 -1.65 -1.31
N GLU A 73 11.31 -0.48 -0.88
CA GLU A 73 10.56 0.79 -0.93
C GLU A 73 10.15 1.18 -2.34
N GLN A 74 11.06 1.04 -3.31
CA GLN A 74 10.74 1.29 -4.72
C GLN A 74 9.65 0.35 -5.21
N ASN A 75 9.71 -0.93 -4.81
CA ASN A 75 8.71 -1.90 -5.21
C ASN A 75 7.37 -1.71 -4.50
N MET A 76 7.35 -1.26 -3.25
CA MET A 76 6.11 -0.90 -2.54
C MET A 76 5.28 0.11 -3.33
N ARG A 77 5.90 1.11 -3.97
CA ARG A 77 5.19 2.05 -4.85
C ARG A 77 4.56 1.37 -6.07
N LYS A 78 5.23 0.37 -6.66
CA LYS A 78 4.69 -0.42 -7.77
C LYS A 78 3.51 -1.28 -7.31
N ILE A 79 3.64 -1.92 -6.15
CA ILE A 79 2.54 -2.70 -5.56
C ILE A 79 1.34 -1.82 -5.29
N LEU A 80 1.53 -0.66 -4.64
CA LEU A 80 0.45 0.32 -4.39
C LEU A 80 -0.32 0.68 -5.67
N ASN A 81 0.39 0.94 -6.77
CA ASN A 81 -0.24 1.22 -8.06
C ASN A 81 -0.96 -0.01 -8.65
N ALA A 82 -0.45 -1.22 -8.41
CA ALA A 82 -1.02 -2.46 -8.93
C ALA A 82 -2.29 -2.88 -8.19
N VAL A 83 -2.34 -2.73 -6.87
CA VAL A 83 -3.52 -3.12 -6.07
C VAL A 83 -4.59 -2.04 -5.96
N ASP A 84 -4.41 -0.90 -6.66
CA ASP A 84 -5.30 0.28 -6.63
C ASP A 84 -5.71 0.68 -5.20
N VAL A 85 -4.84 0.42 -4.23
CA VAL A 85 -5.07 0.77 -2.83
C VAL A 85 -4.69 2.23 -2.66
N ARG A 86 -5.51 3.10 -3.27
CA ARG A 86 -5.42 4.56 -3.10
C ARG A 86 -5.66 4.99 -1.65
N SER A 87 -6.16 4.10 -0.79
CA SER A 87 -6.41 4.37 0.63
C SER A 87 -5.16 4.30 1.53
N ILE A 88 -4.06 3.67 1.11
CA ILE A 88 -2.85 3.55 1.97
C ILE A 88 -2.04 4.83 1.98
N VAL A 89 -2.04 5.57 0.86
CA VAL A 89 -1.47 6.91 0.84
C VAL A 89 -2.63 7.83 1.15
N GLN A 90 -2.78 8.21 2.42
CA GLN A 90 -3.57 9.37 2.82
C GLN A 90 -2.95 10.62 2.18
N THR A 91 -3.09 10.75 0.86
CA THR A 91 -2.66 11.92 0.13
C THR A 91 -3.75 12.93 0.37
N THR A 92 -3.50 13.84 1.30
CA THR A 92 -4.45 14.92 1.55
C THR A 92 -4.64 15.74 0.27
N PRO A 93 -5.81 16.34 0.06
CA PRO A 93 -6.00 17.21 -1.10
C PRO A 93 -4.95 18.34 -1.14
N ALA A 94 -4.51 18.82 0.03
CA ALA A 94 -3.38 19.74 0.16
C ALA A 94 -2.06 19.20 -0.42
N ALA A 95 -1.72 17.93 -0.16
CA ALA A 95 -0.52 17.30 -0.73
C ALA A 95 -0.61 17.15 -2.25
N LEU A 96 -1.81 16.95 -2.80
CA LEU A 96 -2.05 16.96 -4.25
C LEU A 96 -1.90 18.37 -4.82
N CYS A 97 -2.41 19.39 -4.13
CA CYS A 97 -2.32 20.77 -4.58
C CYS A 97 -0.86 21.25 -4.69
N ILE A 98 0.00 20.89 -3.74
CA ILE A 98 1.44 21.16 -3.82
C ILE A 98 2.07 20.44 -5.03
N ARG A 99 1.75 19.15 -5.21
CA ARG A 99 2.32 18.33 -6.30
C ARG A 99 1.97 18.86 -7.69
N PHE A 100 0.77 19.41 -7.86
CA PHE A 100 0.28 19.92 -9.14
C PHE A 100 0.43 21.44 -9.31
N GLY A 101 1.03 22.13 -8.33
CA GLY A 101 1.24 23.59 -8.38
C GLY A 101 -0.06 24.40 -8.28
N CYS A 102 -1.09 23.87 -7.64
CA CYS A 102 -2.40 24.50 -7.46
C CYS A 102 -2.71 24.83 -5.98
N GLU A 103 -1.68 25.21 -5.23
CA GLU A 103 -1.77 25.56 -3.80
C GLU A 103 -2.82 26.64 -3.52
N ALA A 104 -3.01 27.59 -4.44
CA ALA A 104 -3.99 28.68 -4.34
C ALA A 104 -5.45 28.22 -4.24
N ILE A 105 -5.77 27.00 -4.68
CA ILE A 105 -7.15 26.46 -4.63
C ILE A 105 -7.34 25.37 -3.57
N THR A 106 -6.36 25.16 -2.70
CA THR A 106 -6.36 24.06 -1.71
C THR A 106 -7.63 24.04 -0.85
N GLU A 107 -8.13 25.21 -0.42
CA GLU A 107 -9.36 25.30 0.39
C GLU A 107 -10.61 24.87 -0.39
N LEU A 108 -10.71 25.24 -1.67
CA LEU A 108 -11.80 24.83 -2.54
C LEU A 108 -11.79 23.30 -2.74
N VAL A 109 -10.62 22.74 -3.01
CA VAL A 109 -10.46 21.29 -3.21
C VAL A 109 -10.80 20.53 -1.93
N ASN A 110 -10.38 21.01 -0.76
CA ASN A 110 -10.75 20.38 0.52
C ASN A 110 -12.26 20.41 0.78
N ARG A 111 -12.93 21.52 0.46
CA ARG A 111 -14.38 21.66 0.65
C ARG A 111 -15.15 20.70 -0.26
N VAL A 112 -14.82 20.69 -1.55
CA VAL A 112 -15.44 19.77 -2.52
C VAL A 112 -15.18 18.32 -2.12
N TYR A 113 -13.95 17.99 -1.72
CA TYR A 113 -13.62 16.65 -1.25
C TYR A 113 -14.48 16.22 -0.05
N ALA A 114 -14.69 17.11 0.93
CA ALA A 114 -15.55 16.84 2.07
C ALA A 114 -17.02 16.63 1.65
N GLU A 115 -17.55 17.44 0.74
CA GLU A 115 -18.93 17.29 0.22
C GLU A 115 -19.14 15.93 -0.48
N TYR A 116 -18.18 15.50 -1.31
CA TYR A 116 -18.23 14.19 -1.98
C TYR A 116 -18.13 13.00 -1.01
N GLN A 117 -17.44 13.15 0.12
CA GLN A 117 -17.42 12.08 1.13
C GLN A 117 -18.77 11.89 1.82
N VAL A 118 -19.55 12.95 1.99
CA VAL A 118 -20.89 12.89 2.60
C VAL A 118 -21.88 12.18 1.68
N THR A 119 -21.87 12.44 0.38
CA THR A 119 -22.75 11.78 -0.60
C THR A 119 -22.46 10.29 -0.74
N VAL A 120 -21.19 9.88 -0.75
CA VAL A 120 -20.80 8.45 -0.82
C VAL A 120 -21.25 7.66 0.42
N GLN A 121 -21.43 8.32 1.58
CA GLN A 121 -21.98 7.70 2.79
C GLN A 121 -23.51 7.57 2.74
N HIS A 122 -24.21 8.45 2.02
CA HIS A 122 -25.66 8.41 1.88
C HIS A 122 -26.14 7.33 0.89
N GLU A 123 -25.35 6.98 -0.12
CA GLU A 123 -25.69 5.93 -1.10
C GLU A 123 -25.41 4.49 -0.61
N ARG A 124 -24.86 4.33 0.60
CA ARG A 124 -24.52 3.03 1.21
C ARG A 124 -25.47 2.60 2.33
N LEU A 125 -26.54 3.35 2.57
CA LEU A 125 -27.65 3.03 3.47
C LEU A 125 -28.87 2.59 2.66
#